data_AF-X1U3V8-F1
#
_entry.id   AF-X1U3V8-F1
#
_cell.length_a   1.000
_cell.length_b   1.000
_cell.length_c   1.000
_cell.angle_alpha   90.00
_cell.angle_beta   90.00
_cell.angle_gamma   90.00
#
_symmetry.space_group_name_H-M   'P 1'
#
loop_
_entity.id
_entity.type
_entity.pdbx_description
1 polymer ?
#
loop_
_entity_poly.entity_id
_entity_poly.type
_entity_poly.pdbx_seq_one_letter_code
_entity_poly.pdbx_strand_id
1 'polypeptide(L)'
;MKISSLGYGKGGVYVTASRDSQISCLDELLARQNGWRMVSEYPNLAQAFALNLRMKIFKIFPVWGASEVYPPESADLAILWTNNKNKIGAQGLVPLLKLLPATAFLVANRDSLENKDMSQLLDCFSSKFVSCVSRDTEWYRGSFIYTKPRSMAYNEPTTQERIVASQPESRAKRINLALPDGHQQTATMQFLERVGLSFGGYTEKALNRRPSTSLEWLSIKVIRPQDMPLQVANGNFDLAITGKDWLLEHLSRFPSSPV
;
A
#
# COMPACT_ATOMS: atom_id res chain seq x y z
N MET A 1 9.21 2.32 13.02
CA MET A 1 8.08 2.07 12.10
C MET A 1 7.30 0.86 12.63
N LYS A 2 6.25 1.08 13.45
CA LYS A 2 5.39 -0.01 13.95
C LYS A 2 4.25 -0.21 12.96
N ILE A 3 4.57 -0.86 11.84
CA ILE A 3 3.55 -1.35 10.93
C ILE A 3 3.02 -2.67 11.50
N SER A 4 1.71 -2.78 11.61
CA SER A 4 1.09 -3.99 12.16
C SER A 4 -0.01 -4.52 11.25
N SER A 5 -0.02 -5.84 11.08
CA SER A 5 -1.07 -6.55 10.35
C SER A 5 -2.36 -6.55 11.15
N LEU A 6 -3.48 -6.27 10.49
CA LEU A 6 -4.82 -6.27 11.08
C LEU A 6 -5.55 -7.62 10.92
N GLY A 7 -4.91 -8.59 10.26
CA GLY A 7 -5.42 -9.97 10.17
C GLY A 7 -6.57 -10.20 9.19
N TYR A 8 -6.99 -9.19 8.41
CA TYR A 8 -8.01 -9.31 7.36
C TYR A 8 -7.48 -8.90 5.97
N GLY A 9 -8.32 -9.01 4.94
CA GLY A 9 -7.98 -8.61 3.58
C GLY A 9 -6.90 -9.48 2.93
N LYS A 10 -6.86 -10.78 3.29
CA LYS A 10 -5.84 -11.71 2.81
C LYS A 10 -5.94 -11.91 1.30
N GLY A 11 -4.82 -11.73 0.62
CA GLY A 11 -4.66 -11.96 -0.81
C GLY A 11 -3.20 -11.90 -1.24
N GLY A 12 -2.97 -11.59 -2.51
CA GLY A 12 -1.64 -11.34 -3.03
C GLY A 12 -1.67 -10.59 -4.34
N VAL A 13 -0.55 -9.95 -4.66
CA VAL A 13 -0.31 -9.35 -5.96
C VAL A 13 0.45 -10.36 -6.81
N TYR A 14 -0.04 -10.61 -8.02
CA TYR A 14 0.50 -11.61 -8.93
C TYR A 14 0.88 -10.99 -10.26
N VAL A 15 1.98 -11.47 -10.84
CA VAL A 15 2.28 -11.30 -12.27
C VAL A 15 1.55 -12.41 -13.01
N THR A 16 0.78 -12.02 -14.02
CA THR A 16 -0.02 -12.92 -14.83
C THR A 16 0.24 -12.66 -16.32
N ALA A 17 0.06 -13.67 -17.14
CA ALA A 17 0.08 -13.55 -18.60
C ALA A 17 -1.19 -14.16 -19.19
N SER A 18 -1.56 -13.79 -20.41
CA SER A 18 -2.66 -14.47 -21.11
C SER A 18 -2.29 -15.93 -21.39
N ARG A 19 -3.27 -16.85 -21.26
CA ARG A 19 -3.10 -18.25 -21.66
C ARG A 19 -2.71 -18.40 -23.13
N ASP A 20 -3.10 -17.45 -23.97
CA ASP A 20 -2.83 -17.45 -25.41
C ASP A 20 -1.41 -16.93 -25.73
N SER A 21 -0.71 -16.32 -24.76
CA SER A 21 0.58 -15.66 -24.97
C SER A 21 1.77 -16.62 -25.11
N GLN A 22 1.55 -17.94 -25.04
CA GLN A 22 2.56 -19.00 -24.93
C GLN A 22 3.58 -18.78 -23.78
N ILE A 23 3.22 -17.99 -22.77
CA ILE A 23 4.01 -17.81 -21.54
C ILE A 23 3.25 -18.48 -20.41
N SER A 24 3.76 -19.62 -19.96
CA SER A 24 3.18 -20.42 -18.89
C SER A 24 4.02 -20.38 -17.61
N CYS A 25 5.31 -20.01 -17.71
CA CYS A 25 6.23 -19.91 -16.59
C CYS A 25 7.21 -18.73 -16.69
N LEU A 26 7.95 -18.48 -15.61
CA LEU A 26 8.92 -17.39 -15.54
C LEU A 26 10.14 -17.61 -16.46
N ASP A 27 10.56 -18.86 -16.66
CA ASP A 27 11.71 -19.17 -17.51
C ASP A 27 11.43 -18.87 -18.99
N GLU A 28 10.23 -19.19 -19.47
CA GLU A 28 9.74 -18.82 -20.82
C GLU A 28 9.66 -17.31 -21.01
N LEU A 29 9.27 -16.59 -19.96
CA LEU A 29 9.28 -15.13 -19.95
C LEU A 29 10.72 -14.60 -20.08
N LEU A 30 11.69 -15.13 -19.34
CA LEU A 30 13.08 -14.69 -19.39
C LEU A 30 13.79 -15.06 -20.70
N ALA A 31 13.39 -16.16 -21.34
CA ALA A 31 13.93 -16.59 -22.63
C ALA A 31 13.56 -15.62 -23.78
N ARG A 32 12.46 -14.88 -23.65
CA ARG A 32 12.00 -13.93 -24.67
C ARG A 32 12.74 -12.61 -24.60
N GLN A 33 13.36 -12.21 -25.70
CA GLN A 33 14.01 -10.90 -25.86
C GLN A 33 13.11 -9.89 -26.59
N ASN A 34 11.89 -9.71 -26.09
CA ASN A 34 10.91 -8.80 -26.66
C ASN A 34 10.75 -7.52 -25.82
N GLY A 35 10.17 -6.48 -26.42
CA GLY A 35 9.71 -5.32 -25.67
C GLY A 35 8.43 -5.67 -24.91
N TRP A 36 8.50 -5.67 -23.58
CA TRP A 36 7.39 -6.08 -22.71
C TRP A 36 6.38 -4.96 -22.52
N ARG A 37 5.09 -5.25 -22.70
CA ARG A 37 3.98 -4.37 -22.33
C ARG A 37 3.34 -4.92 -21.06
N MET A 38 3.38 -4.16 -19.98
CA MET A 38 2.81 -4.56 -18.69
C MET A 38 1.66 -3.63 -18.34
N VAL A 39 0.54 -4.19 -17.91
CA VAL A 39 -0.53 -3.44 -17.25
C VAL A 39 -0.45 -3.69 -15.75
N SER A 40 -0.64 -2.65 -14.93
CA SER A 40 -0.57 -2.83 -13.47
C SER A 40 -1.40 -1.81 -12.70
N GLU A 41 -2.03 -2.29 -11.62
CA GLU A 41 -2.55 -1.42 -10.55
C GLU A 41 -1.44 -0.87 -9.65
N TYR A 42 -0.23 -1.41 -9.78
CA TYR A 42 0.94 -1.17 -8.95
C TYR A 42 2.16 -0.81 -9.84
N PRO A 43 2.17 0.38 -10.47
CA PRO A 43 3.18 0.74 -11.46
C PRO A 43 4.62 0.74 -10.92
N ASN A 44 4.84 1.12 -9.66
CA ASN A 44 6.17 1.13 -9.07
C ASN A 44 6.65 -0.30 -8.77
N LEU A 45 5.79 -1.18 -8.28
CA LEU A 45 6.09 -2.61 -8.13
C LEU A 45 6.33 -3.29 -9.48
N ALA A 46 5.56 -2.93 -10.51
CA ALA A 46 5.76 -3.41 -11.88
C ALA A 46 7.14 -2.99 -12.43
N GLN A 47 7.54 -1.73 -12.18
CA GLN A 47 8.86 -1.24 -12.56
C GLN A 47 9.95 -1.98 -11.81
N ALA A 48 9.82 -2.14 -10.50
CA ALA A 48 10.77 -2.89 -9.70
C ALA A 48 10.92 -4.34 -10.17
N PHE A 49 9.79 -5.01 -10.49
CA PHE A 49 9.78 -6.34 -11.06
C PHE A 49 10.58 -6.42 -12.37
N ALA A 50 10.33 -5.51 -13.31
CA ALA A 50 11.03 -5.48 -14.59
C ALA A 50 12.53 -5.22 -14.44
N LEU A 51 12.91 -4.31 -13.55
CA LEU A 51 14.31 -3.99 -13.26
C LEU A 51 15.03 -5.18 -12.60
N ASN A 52 14.38 -5.88 -11.66
CA ASN A 52 14.94 -7.06 -10.99
C ASN A 52 15.19 -8.22 -11.97
N LEU A 53 14.34 -8.37 -12.99
CA LEU A 53 14.54 -9.32 -14.08
C LEU A 53 15.47 -8.82 -15.20
N ARG A 54 16.02 -7.60 -15.06
CA ARG A 54 16.89 -6.96 -16.06
C ARG A 54 16.27 -6.93 -17.46
N MET A 55 14.95 -6.70 -17.53
CA MET A 55 14.25 -6.56 -18.81
C MET A 55 14.84 -5.39 -19.60
N LYS A 56 15.30 -5.67 -20.84
CA LYS A 56 15.97 -4.66 -21.68
C LYS A 56 15.03 -3.55 -22.14
N ILE A 57 13.80 -3.91 -22.52
CA ILE A 57 12.80 -2.99 -23.07
C ILE A 57 11.46 -3.34 -22.42
N PHE A 58 10.86 -2.38 -21.73
CA PHE A 58 9.54 -2.55 -21.15
C PHE A 58 8.75 -1.23 -21.13
N LYS A 59 7.42 -1.35 -21.21
CA LYS A 59 6.44 -0.28 -21.07
C LYS A 59 5.45 -0.70 -19.99
N ILE A 60 5.14 0.22 -19.07
CA ILE A 60 4.16 -0.02 -18.01
C ILE A 60 2.98 0.93 -18.25
N PHE A 61 1.79 0.36 -18.35
CA PHE A 61 0.52 1.07 -18.42
C PHE A 61 -0.17 0.96 -17.06
N PRO A 62 -0.23 2.04 -16.26
CA PRO A 62 -0.95 2.02 -15.00
C PRO A 62 -2.46 1.95 -15.25
N VAL A 63 -3.17 1.17 -14.43
CA VAL A 63 -4.64 1.09 -14.40
C VAL A 63 -5.15 1.11 -12.97
N TRP A 64 -6.46 1.33 -12.78
CA TRP A 64 -7.08 1.49 -11.46
C TRP A 64 -8.24 0.50 -11.31
N GLY A 65 -7.93 -0.77 -11.58
CA GLY A 65 -8.87 -1.89 -11.64
C GLY A 65 -8.99 -2.49 -13.04
N ALA A 66 -9.62 -3.67 -13.11
CA ALA A 66 -9.86 -4.43 -14.35
C ALA A 66 -8.59 -4.68 -15.17
N SER A 67 -7.43 -4.84 -14.52
CA SER A 67 -6.15 -5.08 -15.19
C SER A 67 -6.13 -6.41 -15.96
N GLU A 68 -7.01 -7.36 -15.62
CA GLU A 68 -7.12 -8.66 -16.27
C GLU A 68 -7.60 -8.61 -17.73
N VAL A 69 -8.26 -7.52 -18.16
CA VAL A 69 -8.91 -7.46 -19.49
C VAL A 69 -7.96 -7.05 -20.62
N TYR A 70 -6.72 -6.66 -20.30
CA TYR A 70 -5.79 -6.09 -21.28
C TYR A 70 -4.93 -7.13 -22.00
N PRO A 71 -4.47 -8.24 -21.37
CA PRO A 71 -3.75 -9.28 -22.08
C PRO A 71 -4.68 -10.21 -22.87
N PRO A 72 -4.26 -10.66 -24.08
CA PRO A 72 -2.98 -10.42 -24.74
C PRO A 72 -2.92 -9.18 -25.67
N GLU A 73 -4.07 -8.58 -26.01
CA GLU A 73 -4.16 -7.60 -27.10
C GLU A 73 -3.40 -6.31 -26.79
N SER A 74 -3.61 -5.77 -25.59
CA SER A 74 -3.09 -4.47 -25.16
C SER A 74 -1.87 -4.57 -24.24
N ALA A 75 -1.65 -5.72 -23.60
CA ALA A 75 -0.51 -5.97 -22.73
C ALA A 75 -0.06 -7.44 -22.81
N ASP A 76 1.20 -7.71 -22.53
CA ASP A 76 1.75 -9.06 -22.47
C ASP A 76 1.60 -9.65 -21.05
N LEU A 77 1.72 -8.79 -20.03
CA LEU A 77 1.61 -9.16 -18.61
C LEU A 77 0.61 -8.26 -17.89
N ALA A 78 -0.14 -8.82 -16.95
CA ALA A 78 -0.96 -8.08 -15.99
C ALA A 78 -0.51 -8.32 -14.55
N ILE A 79 -0.28 -7.23 -13.81
CA ILE A 79 0.08 -7.26 -12.40
C ILE A 79 -1.12 -6.79 -11.59
N LEU A 80 -1.76 -7.73 -10.90
CA LEU A 80 -3.08 -7.56 -10.31
C LEU A 80 -3.19 -8.19 -8.93
N TRP A 81 -4.13 -7.70 -8.14
CA TRP A 81 -4.46 -8.27 -6.83
C TRP A 81 -5.53 -9.35 -6.95
N THR A 82 -5.36 -10.45 -6.21
CA THR A 82 -6.45 -11.40 -6.00
C THR A 82 -6.38 -12.07 -4.63
N ASN A 83 -7.55 -12.38 -4.07
CA ASN A 83 -7.70 -13.23 -2.90
C ASN A 83 -7.81 -14.73 -3.26
N ASN A 84 -7.99 -15.06 -4.53
CA ASN A 84 -8.17 -16.44 -4.99
C ASN A 84 -7.47 -16.66 -6.33
N LYS A 85 -6.42 -17.47 -6.32
CA LYS A 85 -5.63 -17.82 -7.52
C LYS A 85 -6.49 -18.46 -8.62
N ASN A 86 -7.55 -19.18 -8.27
CA ASN A 86 -8.45 -19.82 -9.25
C ASN A 86 -9.23 -18.78 -10.09
N LYS A 87 -9.45 -17.56 -9.57
CA LYS A 87 -10.08 -16.48 -10.34
C LYS A 87 -9.22 -16.01 -11.52
N ILE A 88 -7.89 -16.06 -11.38
CA ILE A 88 -6.96 -15.72 -12.46
C ILE A 88 -7.20 -16.65 -13.66
N GLY A 89 -7.33 -17.95 -13.40
CA GLY A 89 -7.61 -18.95 -14.44
C GLY A 89 -8.96 -18.78 -15.13
N ALA A 90 -9.99 -18.33 -14.39
CA ALA A 90 -11.31 -18.04 -14.93
C ALA A 90 -11.34 -16.78 -15.83
N GLN A 91 -10.38 -15.88 -15.66
CA GLN A 91 -10.19 -14.68 -16.49
C GLN A 91 -9.32 -14.95 -17.74
N GLY A 92 -9.01 -16.21 -18.04
CA GLY A 92 -8.14 -16.56 -19.18
C GLY A 92 -6.65 -16.29 -18.95
N LEU A 93 -6.26 -16.01 -17.70
CA LEU A 93 -4.88 -15.69 -17.35
C LEU A 93 -4.18 -16.88 -16.69
N VAL A 94 -2.84 -16.85 -16.73
CA VAL A 94 -1.94 -17.79 -16.08
C VAL A 94 -1.09 -17.03 -15.05
N PRO A 95 -1.14 -17.41 -13.75
CA PRO A 95 -0.31 -16.79 -12.73
C PRO A 95 1.14 -17.28 -12.82
N LEU A 96 2.07 -16.39 -13.18
CA LEU A 96 3.48 -16.70 -13.33
C LEU A 96 4.24 -16.61 -12.01
N LEU A 97 3.98 -15.55 -11.24
CA LEU A 97 4.70 -15.23 -10.01
C LEU A 97 3.81 -14.51 -9.00
N LYS A 98 3.96 -14.80 -7.72
CA LYS A 98 3.39 -14.00 -6.63
C LYS A 98 4.43 -12.98 -6.17
N LEU A 99 4.18 -11.69 -6.37
CA LEU A 99 5.12 -10.62 -5.99
C LEU A 99 5.15 -10.39 -4.49
N LEU A 100 3.97 -10.35 -3.86
CA LEU A 100 3.86 -10.10 -2.42
C LEU A 100 2.52 -10.61 -1.87
N PRO A 101 2.47 -10.99 -0.58
CA PRO A 101 1.21 -11.18 0.14
C PRO A 101 0.57 -9.81 0.42
N ALA A 102 -0.74 -9.72 0.20
CA ALA A 102 -1.54 -8.54 0.50
C ALA A 102 -2.42 -8.83 1.73
N THR A 103 -2.39 -7.91 2.69
CA THR A 103 -3.15 -7.95 3.95
C THR A 103 -3.40 -6.53 4.41
N ALA A 104 -4.50 -6.28 5.11
CA ALA A 104 -4.78 -4.96 5.68
C ALA A 104 -3.84 -4.64 6.84
N PHE A 105 -3.27 -3.45 6.82
CA PHE A 105 -2.18 -2.96 7.64
C PHE A 105 -2.52 -1.58 8.20
N LEU A 106 -2.12 -1.33 9.45
CA LEU A 106 -2.08 0.02 10.00
C LEU A 106 -0.72 0.64 9.70
N VAL A 107 -0.73 1.77 9.01
CA VAL A 107 0.46 2.57 8.71
C VAL A 107 0.41 3.89 9.48
N ALA A 108 1.56 4.39 9.92
CA ALA A 108 1.66 5.55 10.78
C ALA A 108 2.82 6.44 10.34
N ASN A 109 2.63 7.76 10.38
CA ASN A 109 3.74 8.68 10.18
C ASN A 109 4.67 8.62 11.40
N ARG A 110 5.99 8.48 11.17
CA ARG A 110 7.00 8.40 12.23
C ARG A 110 7.01 9.64 13.13
N ASP A 111 7.02 10.82 12.54
CA ASP A 111 7.05 12.08 13.29
C ASP A 111 5.77 12.22 14.11
N SER A 112 4.62 11.85 13.55
CA SER A 112 3.36 11.84 14.31
C SER A 112 3.42 10.87 15.49
N LEU A 113 3.97 9.66 15.30
CA LEU A 113 4.09 8.63 16.35
C LEU A 113 5.01 9.08 17.50
N GLU A 114 6.00 9.92 17.21
CA GLU A 114 6.92 10.49 18.21
C GLU A 114 6.33 11.70 18.93
N ASN A 115 5.50 12.51 18.25
CA ASN A 115 5.07 13.81 18.73
C ASN A 115 3.60 13.90 19.20
N LYS A 116 2.81 12.83 19.01
CA LYS A 116 1.39 12.77 19.40
C LYS A 116 1.12 11.51 20.24
N ASP A 117 0.29 11.67 21.27
CA ASP A 117 -0.18 10.54 22.06
C ASP A 117 -1.28 9.79 21.29
N MET A 118 -0.94 8.64 20.71
CA MET A 118 -1.87 7.75 20.02
C MET A 118 -2.18 6.47 20.80
N SER A 119 -1.78 6.40 22.08
CA SER A 119 -1.90 5.19 22.91
C SER A 119 -3.32 4.64 22.89
N GLN A 120 -4.32 5.48 23.14
CA GLN A 120 -5.73 5.10 23.18
C GLN A 120 -6.19 4.36 21.91
N LEU A 121 -5.78 4.85 20.75
CA LEU A 121 -6.15 4.26 19.46
C LEU A 121 -5.35 2.99 19.16
N LEU A 122 -4.05 2.99 19.48
CA LEU A 122 -3.19 1.82 19.30
C LEU A 122 -3.57 0.68 20.25
N ASP A 123 -4.04 0.99 21.45
CA ASP A 123 -4.50 0.02 22.45
C ASP A 123 -5.75 -0.71 21.96
N CYS A 124 -6.70 -0.03 21.31
CA CYS A 124 -7.84 -0.69 20.65
C CYS A 124 -7.37 -1.75 19.64
N PHE A 125 -6.31 -1.46 18.87
CA PHE A 125 -5.78 -2.39 17.88
C PHE A 125 -4.85 -3.45 18.47
N SER A 126 -4.22 -3.17 19.62
CA SER A 126 -3.21 -4.03 20.25
C SER A 126 -3.71 -5.46 20.53
N SER A 127 -4.97 -5.59 20.95
CA SER A 127 -5.61 -6.87 21.23
C SER A 127 -5.76 -7.78 19.99
N LYS A 128 -5.60 -7.22 18.78
CA LYS A 128 -5.76 -7.91 17.50
C LYS A 128 -4.55 -7.81 16.59
N PHE A 129 -3.47 -7.14 17.00
CA PHE A 129 -2.23 -7.15 16.24
C PHE A 129 -1.66 -8.56 16.22
N VAL A 130 -1.66 -9.17 15.03
CA VAL A 130 -0.94 -10.41 14.82
C VAL A 130 0.54 -10.05 14.75
N SER A 131 1.37 -10.62 15.64
CA SER A 131 2.83 -10.54 15.54
C SER A 131 3.29 -11.18 14.23
N CYS A 132 3.30 -10.40 13.16
CA CYS A 132 3.76 -10.84 11.85
C CYS A 132 5.29 -10.71 11.82
N VAL A 133 5.98 -11.69 12.39
CA VAL A 133 7.37 -11.98 12.06
C VAL A 133 7.36 -12.96 10.88
N SER A 134 6.84 -12.53 9.73
CA SER A 134 6.89 -13.35 8.52
C SER A 134 8.23 -13.14 7.82
N ARG A 135 9.05 -14.20 7.84
CA ARG A 135 10.25 -14.37 7.00
C ARG A 135 9.95 -14.23 5.50
N ASP A 136 8.67 -14.32 5.09
CA ASP A 136 8.16 -14.11 3.73
C ASP A 136 8.36 -12.69 3.15
N THR A 137 9.02 -11.78 3.88
CA THR A 137 9.47 -10.47 3.36
C THR A 137 10.87 -10.53 2.73
N GLU A 138 11.51 -11.71 2.71
CA GLU A 138 12.87 -11.89 2.18
C GLU A 138 13.04 -11.51 0.70
N TRP A 139 12.04 -11.72 -0.16
CA TRP A 139 12.12 -11.25 -1.56
C TRP A 139 12.28 -9.73 -1.66
N TYR A 140 11.59 -8.96 -0.80
CA TYR A 140 11.66 -7.49 -0.82
C TYR A 140 12.94 -6.95 -0.17
N ARG A 141 13.53 -7.67 0.80
CA ARG A 141 14.82 -7.28 1.40
C ARG A 141 16.04 -7.70 0.59
N GLY A 142 15.96 -8.81 -0.14
CA GLY A 142 17.08 -9.38 -0.89
C GLY A 142 17.20 -8.90 -2.34
N SER A 143 16.09 -8.58 -3.00
CA SER A 143 16.09 -8.23 -4.43
C SER A 143 16.17 -6.72 -4.71
N PHE A 144 15.95 -5.88 -3.70
CA PHE A 144 16.28 -4.46 -3.79
C PHE A 144 17.67 -4.25 -3.24
N ILE A 145 18.60 -3.80 -4.09
CA ILE A 145 19.91 -3.31 -3.68
C ILE A 145 19.67 -2.12 -2.74
N TYR A 146 19.58 -2.39 -1.45
CA TYR A 146 19.78 -1.42 -0.39
C TYR A 146 21.28 -1.10 -0.39
N THR A 147 21.75 -0.37 -1.41
CA THR A 147 22.98 0.39 -1.19
C THR A 147 22.58 1.49 -0.23
N LYS A 148 22.88 1.23 1.05
CA LYS A 148 22.99 2.25 2.09
C LYS A 148 23.59 3.49 1.40
N PRO A 149 22.93 4.66 1.40
CA PRO A 149 23.59 5.87 0.94
C PRO A 149 24.91 5.96 1.69
N ARG A 150 26.04 5.99 0.97
CA ARG A 150 27.33 6.34 1.57
C ARG A 150 27.08 7.66 2.28
N SER A 151 27.26 7.70 3.60
CA SER A 151 27.13 8.94 4.35
C SER A 151 28.13 9.93 3.77
N MET A 152 27.65 10.92 3.02
CA MET A 152 28.40 12.14 2.82
C MET A 152 28.04 13.03 3.99
N ALA A 153 29.05 13.38 4.79
CA ALA A 153 28.91 14.33 5.88
C ALA A 153 28.39 15.65 5.30
N TYR A 154 27.14 15.98 5.60
CA TYR A 154 26.60 17.31 5.38
C TYR A 154 26.92 18.13 6.63
N ASN A 155 27.82 19.09 6.49
CA ASN A 155 28.00 20.15 7.46
C ASN A 155 26.82 21.13 7.30
N GLU A 156 26.08 21.38 8.38
CA GLU A 156 25.01 22.37 8.41
C GLU A 156 25.53 23.77 8.02
N PRO A 157 24.88 24.46 7.09
CA PRO A 157 24.92 25.92 7.06
C PRO A 157 23.82 26.45 7.98
N THR A 158 24.27 27.17 8.99
CA THR A 158 23.49 27.98 9.91
C THR A 158 22.58 28.97 9.19
N THR A 159 21.35 29.06 9.71
CA THR A 159 20.44 30.21 9.66
C THR A 159 19.86 30.59 8.29
N GLN A 160 18.60 30.22 8.07
CA GLN A 160 17.66 31.04 7.29
C GLN A 160 16.23 30.85 7.80
N GLU A 161 15.67 31.97 8.26
CA GLU A 161 14.35 32.13 8.83
C GLU A 161 13.27 31.58 7.89
N ARG A 162 12.56 30.53 8.34
CA ARG A 162 11.32 30.11 7.69
C ARG A 162 10.22 31.06 8.14
N ILE A 163 9.66 31.78 7.17
CA ILE A 163 8.43 32.55 7.31
C ILE A 163 7.35 31.61 7.87
N VAL A 164 7.00 31.84 9.13
CA VAL A 164 5.97 31.13 9.87
C VAL A 164 4.63 31.57 9.29
N ALA A 165 4.04 30.75 8.42
CA ALA A 165 2.61 30.82 8.15
C ALA A 165 1.90 30.45 9.46
N SER A 166 1.40 31.48 10.15
CA SER A 166 0.68 31.38 11.42
C SER A 166 -0.54 30.47 11.28
N GLN A 167 -0.45 29.25 11.80
CA GLN A 167 -1.63 28.45 12.09
C GLN A 167 -2.11 28.81 13.50
N PRO A 168 -3.42 29.04 13.72
CA PRO A 168 -3.95 29.37 15.03
C PRO A 168 -3.75 28.19 15.97
N GLU A 169 -2.99 28.43 17.04
CA GLU A 169 -2.77 27.50 18.13
C GLU A 169 -4.07 27.24 18.92
N SER A 170 -4.15 26.06 19.54
CA SER A 170 -5.16 25.60 20.52
C SER A 170 -6.42 24.87 20.03
N ARG A 171 -6.25 23.87 19.16
CA ARG A 171 -7.12 22.68 19.23
C ARG A 171 -6.24 21.52 19.70
N ALA A 172 -6.55 20.90 20.85
CA ALA A 172 -5.83 19.72 21.35
C ALA A 172 -5.47 18.81 20.17
N LYS A 173 -4.19 18.43 20.01
CA LYS A 173 -3.62 17.84 18.78
C LYS A 173 -4.47 16.66 18.31
N ARG A 174 -5.45 16.91 17.45
CA ARG A 174 -6.36 15.85 16.96
C ARG A 174 -5.55 14.87 16.13
N ILE A 175 -5.85 13.59 16.31
CA ILE A 175 -5.31 12.51 15.49
C ILE A 175 -6.12 12.42 14.21
N ASN A 176 -5.45 12.48 13.08
CA ASN A 176 -6.06 12.34 11.76
C ASN A 176 -5.90 10.89 11.27
N LEU A 177 -7.01 10.15 11.24
CA LEU A 177 -7.08 8.77 10.75
C LEU A 177 -7.70 8.70 9.35
N ALA A 178 -7.03 8.03 8.42
CA ALA A 178 -7.59 7.67 7.13
C ALA A 178 -8.18 6.26 7.15
N LEU A 179 -9.41 6.12 6.65
CA LEU A 179 -10.10 4.85 6.44
C LEU A 179 -10.34 4.59 4.95
N PRO A 180 -10.40 3.31 4.52
CA PRO A 180 -10.46 2.97 3.10
C PRO A 180 -11.88 3.01 2.55
N ASP A 181 -12.04 3.50 1.32
CA ASP A 181 -13.25 3.28 0.52
C ASP A 181 -13.19 1.98 -0.31
N GLY A 182 -14.25 1.75 -1.07
CA GLY A 182 -14.29 0.68 -2.07
C GLY A 182 -14.27 -0.72 -1.46
N HIS A 183 -13.54 -1.63 -2.08
CA HIS A 183 -13.57 -3.06 -1.73
C HIS A 183 -13.07 -3.37 -0.31
N GLN A 184 -12.29 -2.48 0.31
CA GLN A 184 -11.79 -2.67 1.68
C GLN A 184 -12.71 -2.09 2.76
N GLN A 185 -13.73 -1.32 2.37
CA GLN A 185 -14.61 -0.59 3.30
C GLN A 185 -15.31 -1.55 4.26
N THR A 186 -16.06 -2.53 3.74
CA THR A 186 -16.86 -3.48 4.54
C THR A 186 -15.97 -4.28 5.50
N ALA A 187 -14.85 -4.81 5.01
CA ALA A 187 -13.93 -5.59 5.84
C ALA A 187 -13.28 -4.73 6.94
N THR A 188 -12.98 -3.47 6.65
CA THR A 188 -12.42 -2.53 7.63
C THR A 188 -13.46 -2.12 8.66
N MET A 189 -14.71 -1.87 8.25
CA MET A 189 -15.82 -1.58 9.15
C MET A 189 -16.03 -2.74 10.14
N GLN A 190 -16.12 -3.98 9.66
CA GLN A 190 -16.23 -5.18 10.51
C GLN A 190 -15.03 -5.34 11.45
N PHE A 191 -13.82 -4.97 11.00
CA PHE A 191 -12.65 -4.97 11.86
C PHE A 191 -12.75 -3.93 12.98
N LEU A 192 -13.16 -2.70 12.66
CA LEU A 192 -13.34 -1.62 13.61
C LEU A 192 -14.38 -1.97 14.68
N GLU A 193 -15.53 -2.52 14.27
CA GLU A 193 -16.57 -2.96 15.21
C GLU A 193 -16.04 -4.00 16.22
N ARG A 194 -15.21 -4.95 15.75
CA ARG A 194 -14.59 -5.97 16.61
C ARG A 194 -13.57 -5.41 17.60
N VAL A 195 -12.98 -4.26 17.32
CA VAL A 195 -12.07 -3.56 18.25
C VAL A 195 -12.78 -2.46 19.05
N GLY A 196 -14.13 -2.44 19.01
CA GLY A 196 -14.94 -1.51 19.79
C GLY A 196 -15.02 -0.09 19.20
N LEU A 197 -14.66 0.10 17.93
CA LEU A 197 -14.73 1.37 17.23
C LEU A 197 -15.84 1.35 16.18
N SER A 198 -16.73 2.34 16.21
CA SER A 198 -17.73 2.57 15.16
C SER A 198 -17.82 4.05 14.83
N PHE A 199 -18.06 4.35 13.56
CA PHE A 199 -18.07 5.72 13.05
C PHE A 199 -19.34 5.96 12.24
N GLY A 200 -20.05 7.04 12.55
CA GLY A 200 -21.31 7.38 11.90
C GLY A 200 -21.10 7.68 10.41
N GLY A 201 -21.88 7.04 9.55
CA GLY A 201 -21.78 7.19 8.11
C GLY A 201 -20.63 6.43 7.44
N TYR A 202 -19.98 5.50 8.15
CA TYR A 202 -19.05 4.53 7.56
C TYR A 202 -19.64 3.11 7.67
N THR A 203 -20.58 2.80 6.79
CA THR A 203 -21.31 1.51 6.77
C THR A 203 -21.18 0.84 5.42
N GLU A 204 -21.66 -0.40 5.26
CA GLU A 204 -21.63 -1.09 3.96
C GLU A 204 -22.44 -0.36 2.87
N LYS A 205 -23.55 0.30 3.25
CA LYS A 205 -24.49 0.95 2.32
C LYS A 205 -24.31 2.46 2.21
N ALA A 206 -23.62 3.08 3.16
CA ALA A 206 -23.42 4.53 3.20
C ALA A 206 -21.95 4.87 3.41
N LEU A 207 -21.40 5.69 2.51
CA LEU A 207 -20.04 6.18 2.57
C LEU A 207 -20.03 7.70 2.73
N ASN A 208 -19.88 8.17 3.96
CA ASN A 208 -19.54 9.56 4.25
C ASN A 208 -18.01 9.72 4.16
N ARG A 209 -17.55 10.69 3.36
CA ARG A 209 -16.11 11.02 3.23
C ARG A 209 -15.51 11.58 4.53
N ARG A 210 -16.35 12.01 5.47
CA ARG A 210 -15.99 12.48 6.81
C ARG A 210 -16.93 11.85 7.85
N PRO A 211 -16.69 10.58 8.24
CA PRO A 211 -17.51 9.91 9.24
C PRO A 211 -17.54 10.68 10.57
N SER A 212 -18.68 10.63 11.26
CA SER A 212 -18.81 11.22 12.59
C SER A 212 -18.27 10.28 13.66
N THR A 213 -17.71 10.84 14.73
CA THR A 213 -17.20 10.11 15.89
C THR A 213 -17.51 10.89 17.16
N SER A 214 -17.78 10.19 18.26
CA SER A 214 -17.90 10.77 19.60
C SER A 214 -16.55 11.12 20.21
N LEU A 215 -15.44 10.66 19.61
CA LEU A 215 -14.09 10.89 20.10
C LEU A 215 -13.60 12.28 19.64
N GLU A 216 -13.66 13.27 20.52
CA GLU A 216 -13.28 14.66 20.18
C GLU A 216 -11.82 14.79 19.72
N TRP A 217 -10.93 13.94 20.23
CA TRP A 217 -9.52 13.89 19.87
C TRP A 217 -9.24 13.22 18.52
N LEU A 218 -10.23 12.60 17.88
CA LEU A 218 -10.08 11.88 16.62
C LEU A 218 -10.75 12.63 15.46
N SER A 219 -10.09 12.68 14.31
CA SER A 219 -10.64 13.14 13.04
C SER A 219 -10.47 12.06 11.99
N ILE A 220 -11.53 11.80 11.21
CA ILE A 220 -11.57 10.69 10.27
C ILE A 220 -11.88 11.20 8.87
N LYS A 221 -11.15 10.72 7.88
CA LYS A 221 -11.51 10.88 6.46
C LYS A 221 -11.47 9.54 5.76
N VAL A 222 -12.36 9.37 4.79
CA VAL A 222 -12.42 8.17 3.97
C VAL A 222 -11.87 8.46 2.57
N ILE A 223 -10.76 7.83 2.23
CA ILE A 223 -10.02 8.04 0.99
C ILE A 223 -9.65 6.70 0.34
N ARG A 224 -9.14 6.76 -0.89
CA ARG A 224 -8.74 5.55 -1.62
C ARG A 224 -7.50 4.92 -0.99
N PRO A 225 -7.45 3.59 -0.81
CA PRO A 225 -6.31 2.90 -0.21
C PRO A 225 -4.96 3.24 -0.85
N GLN A 226 -4.93 3.38 -2.19
CA GLN A 226 -3.70 3.69 -2.94
C GLN A 226 -3.10 5.07 -2.62
N ASP A 227 -3.92 6.03 -2.17
CA ASP A 227 -3.45 7.39 -1.86
C ASP A 227 -2.90 7.48 -0.42
N MET A 228 -3.28 6.54 0.45
CA MET A 228 -3.03 6.63 1.89
C MET A 228 -1.55 6.67 2.28
N PRO A 229 -0.65 5.80 1.76
CA PRO A 229 0.75 5.85 2.16
C PRO A 229 1.38 7.20 1.88
N LEU A 230 1.09 7.80 0.72
CA LEU A 230 1.59 9.13 0.38
C LEU A 230 1.01 10.22 1.30
N GLN A 231 -0.28 10.14 1.63
CA GLN A 231 -0.92 11.12 2.50
C GLN A 231 -0.42 11.04 3.95
N VAL A 232 -0.12 9.83 4.44
CA VAL A 232 0.53 9.63 5.75
C VAL A 232 1.98 10.11 5.70
N ALA A 233 2.71 9.83 4.61
CA ALA A 233 4.08 10.29 4.43
C ALA A 233 4.21 11.81 4.52
N ASN A 234 3.25 12.53 3.92
CA ASN A 234 3.21 13.98 3.90
C ASN A 234 2.65 14.62 5.19
N GLY A 235 2.29 13.83 6.20
CA GLY A 235 1.75 14.33 7.47
C GLY A 235 0.30 14.82 7.40
N ASN A 236 -0.42 14.59 6.28
CA ASN A 236 -1.84 14.94 6.17
C ASN A 236 -2.72 14.02 7.03
N PHE A 237 -2.27 12.79 7.24
CA PHE A 237 -2.81 11.85 8.23
C PHE A 237 -1.70 11.36 9.13
N ASP A 238 -2.07 11.12 10.38
CA ASP A 238 -1.18 10.50 11.36
C ASP A 238 -1.13 8.99 11.18
N LEU A 239 -2.30 8.41 10.84
CA LEU A 239 -2.52 6.99 10.72
C LEU A 239 -3.42 6.69 9.52
N ALA A 240 -3.23 5.53 8.91
CA ALA A 240 -4.16 5.01 7.91
C ALA A 240 -4.31 3.49 8.01
N ILE A 241 -5.53 3.00 7.74
CA ILE A 241 -5.79 1.59 7.52
C ILE A 241 -5.78 1.34 6.00
N THR A 242 -4.74 0.70 5.49
CA THR A 242 -4.53 0.43 4.05
C THR A 242 -4.01 -0.97 3.81
N GLY A 243 -3.85 -1.36 2.54
CA GLY A 243 -3.22 -2.62 2.15
C GLY A 243 -1.69 -2.58 2.26
N LYS A 244 -1.08 -3.69 2.70
CA LYS A 244 0.38 -3.88 2.67
C LYS A 244 0.95 -3.71 1.25
N ASP A 245 0.19 -4.14 0.26
CA ASP A 245 0.46 -3.94 -1.16
C ASP A 245 0.63 -2.46 -1.51
N TRP A 246 -0.28 -1.58 -1.07
CA TRP A 246 -0.17 -0.14 -1.30
C TRP A 246 1.01 0.50 -0.57
N LEU A 247 1.29 0.06 0.66
CA LEU A 247 2.49 0.49 1.38
C LEU A 247 3.76 0.11 0.60
N LEU A 248 3.87 -1.12 0.10
CA LEU A 248 5.04 -1.58 -0.65
C LEU A 248 5.15 -0.94 -2.03
N GLU A 249 4.02 -0.63 -2.67
CA GLU A 249 3.95 0.19 -3.87
C GLU A 249 4.54 1.57 -3.64
N HIS A 250 4.17 2.23 -2.53
CA HIS A 250 4.75 3.53 -2.15
C HIS A 250 6.24 3.43 -1.83
N LEU A 251 6.65 2.47 -1.00
CA LEU A 251 8.04 2.30 -0.58
C LEU A 251 8.98 1.89 -1.72
N SER A 252 8.47 1.24 -2.76
CA SER A 252 9.26 0.89 -3.94
C SER A 252 9.74 2.14 -4.70
N ARG A 253 8.96 3.23 -4.63
CA ARG A 253 9.33 4.54 -5.19
C ARG A 253 9.99 5.45 -4.16
N PHE A 254 9.59 5.38 -2.90
CA PHE A 254 10.09 6.24 -1.81
C PHE A 254 10.65 5.42 -0.63
N PRO A 255 11.84 4.80 -0.78
CA PRO A 255 12.39 3.91 0.26
C PRO A 255 12.68 4.59 1.60
N SER A 256 12.89 5.91 1.59
CA SER A 256 13.18 6.73 2.78
C SER A 256 11.92 7.40 3.37
N SER A 257 10.73 7.02 2.90
CA SER A 257 9.45 7.57 3.38
C SER A 257 9.32 7.45 4.91
N PRO A 258 8.73 8.45 5.60
CA PRO A 258 8.57 8.45 7.05
C PRO A 258 7.37 7.62 7.56
N VAL A 259 6.61 7.00 6.67
CA VAL A 259 5.55 6.01 7.01
C VAL A 259 6.16 4.76 7.64
#